data_AF-W4FSM5-F1
#
_entry.id   AF-W4FSM5-F1
#
_cell.length_a   1.000
_cell.length_b   1.000
_cell.length_c   1.000
_cell.angle_alpha   90.00
_cell.angle_beta   90.00
_cell.angle_gamma   90.00
#
_symmetry.space_group_name_H-M   'P 1'
#
loop_
_entity.id
_entity.type
_entity.pdbx_description
1 polymer ?
#
loop_
_entity_poly.entity_id
_entity_poly.type
_entity_poly.pdbx_seq_one_letter_code
_entity_poly.pdbx_strand_id
1 'polypeptide(L)' 'MSRRKQYPISTKLEAIGLLETMSCRELSRVMGIARRTIRSWQHQRFELLAYDGNKKCNKLVPGGRYEEFPDPP' A
#
# COMPACT_ATOMS: atom_id res chain seq x y z
N MET A 1 7.51 25.70 7.12
CA MET A 1 7.62 24.57 6.17
C MET A 1 6.45 23.61 6.40
N SER A 2 5.52 23.50 5.45
CA SER A 2 4.35 22.61 5.60
C SER A 2 4.79 21.15 5.51
N ARG A 3 4.49 20.33 6.54
CA ARG A 3 4.76 18.89 6.51
C ARG A 3 3.91 18.26 5.40
N ARG A 4 4.56 17.59 4.43
CA ARG A 4 3.84 16.80 3.42
C ARG A 4 3.08 15.68 4.13
N LYS A 5 1.75 15.68 4.01
CA LYS A 5 0.90 14.61 4.53
C LYS A 5 1.24 13.33 3.74
N GLN A 6 1.71 12.30 4.45
CA GLN A 6 1.92 10.97 3.88
C GLN A 6 0.60 10.20 3.91
N TYR A 7 0.36 9.40 2.88
CA TYR A 7 -0.83 8.56 2.76
C TYR A 7 -0.40 7.10 2.65
N PRO A 8 -1.09 6.17 3.34
CA PRO A 8 -0.80 4.75 3.23
C PRO A 8 -1.14 4.24 1.83
N ILE A 9 -0.53 3.11 1.43
CA ILE A 9 -0.74 2.55 0.10
C ILE A 9 -2.20 2.19 -0.16
N SER A 10 -2.92 1.69 0.86
CA SER A 10 -4.35 1.38 0.78
C SER A 10 -5.18 2.59 0.33
N THR A 11 -4.96 3.77 0.91
CA THR A 11 -5.66 5.00 0.52
C THR A 11 -5.32 5.43 -0.91
N LYS A 12 -4.08 5.21 -1.36
CA LYS A 12 -3.70 5.51 -2.75
C LYS A 12 -4.39 4.57 -3.74
N LEU A 13 -4.49 3.28 -3.40
CA LEU A 13 -5.17 2.26 -4.20
C LEU A 13 -6.67 2.50 -4.27
N GLU A 14 -7.29 2.82 -3.13
CA GLU A 14 -8.70 3.22 -3.06
C GLU A 14 -8.97 4.43 -3.95
N ALA A 15 -8.12 5.46 -3.88
CA ALA A 15 -8.22 6.62 -4.75
C ALA A 15 -8.07 6.27 -6.24
N ILE A 16 -7.20 5.32 -6.60
CA ILE A 16 -7.05 4.86 -7.99
C ILE A 16 -8.31 4.12 -8.44
N GLY A 17 -8.88 3.24 -7.62
CA GLY A 17 -10.14 2.54 -7.95
C GLY A 17 -11.31 3.51 -8.15
N LEU A 18 -11.43 4.52 -7.28
CA LEU A 18 -12.46 5.55 -7.41
C LEU A 18 -12.27 6.47 -8.64
N LEU A 19 -11.05 6.59 -9.18
CA LEU A 19 -10.81 7.36 -10.42
C LEU A 19 -11.40 6.70 -11.67
N GLU A 20 -11.77 5.41 -11.61
CA GLU A 20 -12.46 4.76 -12.73
C GLU A 20 -13.91 5.21 -12.85
N THR A 21 -14.53 5.62 -11.74
CA THR A 21 -15.94 6.02 -11.67
C THR A 21 -16.14 7.52 -11.46
N MET A 22 -15.17 8.22 -10.85
CA MET A 22 -15.28 9.62 -10.44
C MET A 22 -14.15 10.48 -10.99
N SER A 23 -14.41 11.77 -11.19
CA SER A 23 -13.36 12.72 -11.56
C SER A 23 -12.43 13.06 -10.37
N CYS A 24 -11.20 13.48 -10.67
CA CYS A 24 -10.27 14.02 -9.66
C CYS A 24 -10.86 15.13 -8.78
N ARG A 25 -11.83 15.90 -9.31
CA ARG A 25 -12.47 17.00 -8.58
C ARG A 25 -13.43 16.47 -7.53
N GLU A 26 -14.23 15.48 -7.87
CA GLU A 26 -15.17 14.83 -6.95
C GLU A 26 -14.42 14.05 -5.88
N LEU A 27 -13.43 13.26 -6.29
CA LEU A 27 -12.61 12.47 -5.39
C LEU A 27 -11.87 13.34 -4.36
N SER A 28 -11.40 14.51 -4.77
CA SER A 28 -10.80 15.49 -3.86
C SER A 28 -11.76 15.96 -2.77
N ARG A 29 -13.05 16.13 -3.10
CA ARG A 29 -14.08 16.51 -2.13
C ARG A 29 -14.42 15.35 -1.20
N VAL A 30 -14.53 14.13 -1.74
CA VAL A 30 -14.88 12.92 -0.98
C VAL A 30 -13.78 12.55 0.02
N MET A 31 -12.51 12.51 -0.43
CA MET A 31 -11.40 12.05 0.41
C MET A 31 -10.71 13.18 1.19
N GLY A 32 -11.02 14.45 0.90
CA GLY A 32 -10.33 15.61 1.48
C GLY A 32 -8.86 15.73 1.06
N ILE A 33 -8.48 15.11 -0.06
CA ILE A 33 -7.10 15.09 -0.59
C ILE A 33 -6.97 16.13 -1.69
N ALA A 34 -5.84 16.85 -1.73
CA ALA A 34 -5.59 17.84 -2.76
C ALA A 34 -5.56 17.20 -4.17
N ARG A 35 -6.25 17.84 -5.13
CA ARG A 35 -6.29 17.40 -6.54
C ARG A 35 -4.91 17.14 -7.16
N ARG A 36 -3.90 17.94 -6.79
CA ARG A 36 -2.52 17.76 -7.27
C ARG A 36 -1.93 16.43 -6.82
N THR A 37 -2.22 16.00 -5.60
CA THR A 37 -1.76 14.72 -5.05
C THR A 37 -2.44 13.55 -5.77
N ILE A 38 -3.76 13.64 -5.98
CA ILE A 38 -4.54 12.63 -6.71
C ILE A 38 -4.01 12.46 -8.14
N ARG A 39 -3.75 13.55 -8.86
CA ARG A 39 -3.15 13.50 -10.21
C ARG A 39 -1.77 12.85 -10.22
N SER A 40 -0.95 13.12 -9.21
CA SER A 40 0.36 12.47 -9.07
C SER A 40 0.21 10.95 -8.93
N TRP A 41 -0.75 10.48 -8.12
CA TRP A 41 -1.00 9.04 -7.97
C TRP A 41 -1.55 8.41 -9.24
N GLN A 42 -2.44 9.11 -9.95
CA GLN A 42 -2.95 8.65 -11.25
C GLN A 42 -1.84 8.48 -12.29
N HIS A 43 -0.85 9.39 -12.29
CA HIS A 43 0.32 9.29 -13.15
C HIS A 43 1.19 8.06 -12.78
N GLN A 44 1.35 7.81 -11.48
CA GLN A 44 2.08 6.66 -10.94
C GLN A 44 1.21 5.40 -10.78
N ARG A 45 0.04 5.33 -11.43
CA ARG A 45 -0.94 4.27 -11.13
C ARG A 45 -0.38 2.86 -11.34
N PHE A 46 0.46 2.68 -12.36
CA PHE A 46 1.06 1.38 -12.66
C PHE A 46 2.02 0.93 -11.55
N GLU A 47 2.83 1.85 -11.03
CA GLU A 47 3.74 1.57 -9.90
C GLU A 47 2.96 1.23 -8.63
N LEU A 48 1.84 1.95 -8.39
CA LEU A 48 1.00 1.72 -7.23
C LEU A 48 0.25 0.39 -7.32
N LEU A 49 -0.28 0.03 -8.49
CA LEU A 49 -0.96 -1.24 -8.70
C LEU A 49 0.00 -2.44 -8.73
N ALA A 50 1.24 -2.24 -9.20
CA ALA A 50 2.28 -3.26 -9.16
C ALA A 50 2.88 -3.47 -7.75
N TYR A 51 2.44 -2.70 -6.75
CA TYR A 51 2.94 -2.81 -5.39
C TYR A 51 2.42 -4.08 -4.70
N ASP A 52 3.25 -5.12 -4.71
CA ASP A 52 3.04 -6.42 -4.06
C ASP A 52 3.32 -6.40 -2.53
N GLY A 53 3.19 -5.23 -1.89
CA GLY A 53 3.46 -5.10 -0.45
C GLY A 53 4.93 -4.87 -0.09
N ASN A 54 5.15 -4.58 1.19
CA ASN A 54 6.50 -4.54 1.75
C ASN A 54 6.92 -5.98 2.05
N LYS A 55 7.73 -6.59 1.17
CA LYS A 55 8.24 -7.97 1.31
C LYS A 55 9.02 -8.25 2.60
N LYS A 56 9.23 -7.25 3.45
CA LYS A 56 9.91 -7.39 4.76
C LYS A 56 9.16 -8.24 5.80
N CYS A 57 7.92 -8.67 5.54
CA CYS A 57 7.18 -9.59 6.43
C CYS A 57 6.91 -10.99 5.84
N ASN A 58 7.68 -11.46 4.84
CA ASN A 58 7.63 -12.86 4.39
C ASN A 58 8.48 -13.81 5.25
N LYS A 59 8.34 -13.76 6.59
CA LYS A 59 8.78 -14.87 7.44
C LYS A 59 7.64 -15.89 7.52
N LEU A 60 7.51 -16.71 6.48
CA LEU A 60 6.65 -17.90 6.50
C LEU A 60 7.22 -19.04 7.37
N VAL A 61 8.39 -18.83 7.98
CA VAL A 61 8.91 -19.67 9.04
C VAL A 61 8.94 -18.82 10.32
N PRO A 62 8.01 -19.02 11.28
CA PRO A 62 8.32 -18.67 12.65
C PRO A 62 9.57 -19.48 12.98
N GLY A 63 10.64 -18.85 13.46
CA GLY A 63 11.84 -19.55 13.93
C GLY A 63 11.47 -20.44 15.11
N GLY A 64 10.94 -21.63 14.79
CA GLY A 64 10.58 -22.70 15.71
C GLY A 64 11.84 -23.49 16.01
N ARG A 65 12.04 -23.72 17.29
CA ARG A 65 13.20 -24.34 17.93
C ARG A 65 13.51 -25.70 17.28
N TYR A 66 14.78 -26.06 17.22
CA TYR A 66 15.25 -27.41 16.87
C TYR A 66 14.49 -28.45 17.70
N GLU A 67 13.75 -29.34 17.04
CA GLU A 67 13.34 -30.61 17.63
C GLU A 67 14.58 -31.49 17.67
N GLU A 68 15.16 -31.63 18.87
CA GLU A 68 16.18 -32.63 19.16
C GLU A 68 15.51 -34.00 19.00
N PHE A 69 15.80 -34.67 17.88
CA PHE A 69 15.43 -36.07 17.70
C PHE A 69 16.12 -36.89 18.79
N PRO A 70 15.41 -37.75 19.54
CA PRO A 70 16.09 -38.61 20.49
C PRO A 70 16.98 -39.60 19.72
N ASP A 71 18.20 -39.79 20.20
CA ASP A 71 19.12 -40.77 19.63
C ASP A 71 18.54 -42.19 19.76
N PRO A 72 18.65 -43.02 18.71
CA PRO A 72 18.24 -44.42 18.76
C PRO A 72 19.21 -45.25 19.63
N PRO A 73 18.77 -46.43 20.14
CA PRO A 73 19.43 -47.18 21.22
C PRO A 73 20.82 -47.71 20.90
#